data_AF-A0A1H1H2S6-F1
#
_entry.id   AF-A0A1H1H2S6-F1
#
_cell.length_a   1.000
_cell.length_b   1.000
_cell.length_c   1.000
_cell.angle_alpha   90.00
_cell.angle_beta   90.00
_cell.angle_gamma   90.00
#
_symmetry.space_group_name_H-M   'P 1'
#
loop_
_entity.id
_entity.type
_entity.pdbx_description
1 polymer ?
#
loop_
_entity_poly.entity_id
_entity_poly.type
_entity_poly.pdbx_seq_one_letter_code
_entity_poly.pdbx_strand_id
1 'polypeptide(L)'
;MTSRRSSSAGAPKASKISKTSKVSKTPTAQSEPPADYYYLETIEQLQVLADPLRYRIAILLGKPKTGAQIARQLEMPRAKVHYHLKVLESAKLIRLHSLDHSQGITEKYYVLAGRLLSFERLMPDPETLDGSTVTAATYKAVADFLASMLSVSRERILRAPADLRKDEGFWVDFTGLGTPREIARIRRKLIELRNDILAITRKGLEQEDPSNLTKFSATLYLTPIKP
;
A
#
# COMPACT_ATOMS: atom_id res chain seq x y z
N MET A 1 1.07 78.02 -33.01
CA MET A 1 0.55 76.89 -33.82
C MET A 1 1.66 76.40 -34.73
N THR A 2 1.73 75.07 -34.97
CA THR A 2 2.72 74.31 -35.77
C THR A 2 4.10 74.11 -35.10
N SER A 3 4.86 73.02 -35.29
CA SER A 3 4.66 71.60 -35.56
C SER A 3 6.06 70.94 -35.63
N ARG A 4 6.22 69.76 -35.03
CA ARG A 4 7.16 68.65 -35.36
C ARG A 4 8.68 68.71 -35.08
N ARG A 5 9.03 67.79 -34.14
CA ARG A 5 9.92 66.60 -34.23
C ARG A 5 11.45 66.69 -33.98
N SER A 6 11.87 65.63 -33.26
CA SER A 6 13.19 64.97 -33.19
C SER A 6 14.20 65.63 -32.23
N SER A 7 15.05 64.95 -31.45
CA SER A 7 15.51 63.55 -31.41
C SER A 7 16.29 63.28 -30.10
N SER A 8 16.34 62.01 -29.66
CA SER A 8 17.43 61.35 -28.90
C SER A 8 17.80 61.92 -27.50
N ALA A 9 18.33 61.23 -26.49
CA ALA A 9 18.84 59.88 -26.25
C ALA A 9 18.88 59.67 -24.71
N GLY A 10 19.01 58.42 -24.24
CA GLY A 10 19.63 58.12 -22.93
C GLY A 10 18.75 57.45 -21.89
N ALA A 11 18.87 56.12 -21.77
CA ALA A 11 18.36 55.31 -20.68
C ALA A 11 19.09 55.59 -19.34
N PRO A 12 18.61 55.06 -18.20
CA PRO A 12 19.14 53.76 -17.80
C PRO A 12 18.13 52.74 -17.27
N LYS A 13 18.58 51.49 -17.41
CA LYS A 13 17.98 50.18 -17.10
C LYS A 13 17.35 50.06 -15.71
N ALA A 14 16.12 49.53 -15.66
CA ALA A 14 15.58 48.85 -14.49
C ALA A 14 15.67 47.33 -14.66
N SER A 15 16.23 46.72 -13.62
CA SER A 15 16.64 45.33 -13.50
C SER A 15 15.47 44.33 -13.57
N LYS A 16 15.78 43.14 -14.10
CA LYS A 16 14.91 41.97 -14.25
C LYS A 16 14.34 41.53 -12.90
N ILE A 17 13.02 41.49 -12.78
CA ILE A 17 12.35 40.69 -11.75
C ILE A 17 12.38 39.24 -12.21
N SER A 18 13.12 38.43 -11.47
CA SER A 18 13.26 36.99 -11.62
C SER A 18 11.92 36.28 -11.48
N LYS A 19 11.52 35.55 -12.51
CA LYS A 19 10.49 34.51 -12.41
C LYS A 19 10.97 33.47 -11.39
N THR A 20 10.22 33.30 -10.32
CA THR A 20 10.37 32.19 -9.39
C THR A 20 10.08 30.88 -10.12
N SER A 21 11.15 30.15 -10.42
CA SER A 21 11.09 28.79 -10.93
C SER A 21 10.41 27.90 -9.90
N LYS A 22 9.15 27.53 -10.14
CA LYS A 22 8.52 26.38 -9.50
C LYS A 22 9.37 25.15 -9.83
N VAL A 23 10.10 24.64 -8.85
CA VAL A 23 10.77 23.34 -8.96
C VAL A 23 9.68 22.28 -8.99
N SER A 24 9.21 21.95 -10.19
CA SER A 24 8.44 20.73 -10.44
C SER A 24 9.40 19.55 -10.24
N LYS A 25 9.39 18.94 -9.05
CA LYS A 25 10.04 17.64 -8.87
C LYS A 25 9.28 16.62 -9.71
N THR A 26 9.83 16.26 -10.86
CA THR A 26 9.39 15.09 -11.61
C THR A 26 9.45 13.89 -10.67
N PRO A 27 8.37 13.11 -10.49
CA PRO A 27 8.41 11.94 -9.61
C PRO A 27 9.45 10.95 -10.16
N THR A 28 10.55 10.76 -9.42
CA THR A 28 11.60 9.82 -9.77
C THR A 28 11.07 8.41 -9.56
N ALA A 29 11.02 7.61 -10.62
CA ALA A 29 10.68 6.20 -10.56
C ALA A 29 11.66 5.45 -9.64
N GLN A 30 11.14 4.63 -8.75
CA GLN A 30 11.96 3.79 -7.87
C GLN A 30 11.98 2.37 -8.44
N SER A 31 13.05 2.04 -9.17
CA SER A 31 13.23 0.73 -9.84
C SER A 31 13.61 -0.41 -8.89
N GLU A 32 13.92 -0.11 -7.63
CA GLU A 32 14.24 -1.12 -6.63
C GLU A 32 13.02 -2.02 -6.33
N PRO A 33 13.21 -3.32 -6.06
CA PRO A 33 12.13 -4.21 -5.63
C PRO A 33 11.51 -3.70 -4.31
N PRO A 34 10.20 -3.92 -4.07
CA PRO A 34 9.57 -3.49 -2.83
C PRO A 34 10.25 -4.16 -1.62
N ALA A 35 10.28 -3.45 -0.49
CA ALA A 35 10.74 -4.02 0.77
C ALA A 35 9.84 -5.21 1.16
N ASP A 36 10.34 -6.17 1.95
CA ASP A 36 9.48 -7.25 2.44
C ASP A 36 8.38 -6.73 3.36
N TYR A 37 8.76 -5.82 4.26
CA TYR A 37 7.88 -5.18 5.21
C TYR A 37 7.74 -3.71 4.88
N TYR A 38 6.51 -3.23 4.96
CA TYR A 38 6.22 -1.83 5.14
C TYR A 38 5.46 -1.67 6.44
N TYR A 39 6.12 -1.04 7.41
CA TYR A 39 5.51 -0.71 8.69
C TYR A 39 4.57 0.46 8.51
N LEU A 40 3.32 0.28 8.93
CA LEU A 40 2.40 1.39 9.11
C LEU A 40 2.85 2.15 10.36
N GLU A 41 3.07 3.45 10.21
CA GLU A 41 3.62 4.31 11.25
C GLU A 41 2.58 5.32 11.76
N THR A 42 1.43 5.45 11.07
CA THR A 42 0.43 6.44 11.44
C THR A 42 -1.01 5.92 11.37
N ILE A 43 -1.90 6.55 12.15
CA ILE A 43 -3.34 6.24 12.18
C ILE A 43 -3.98 6.57 10.81
N GLU A 44 -3.50 7.61 10.12
CA GLU A 44 -4.00 8.01 8.80
C GLU A 44 -3.78 6.92 7.77
N GLN A 45 -2.65 6.19 7.84
CA GLN A 45 -2.39 5.06 6.94
C GLN A 45 -3.40 3.93 7.17
N LEU A 46 -3.72 3.62 8.43
CA LEU A 46 -4.78 2.66 8.76
C LEU A 46 -6.15 3.12 8.24
N GLN A 47 -6.51 4.38 8.45
CA GLN A 47 -7.78 4.95 7.97
C GLN A 47 -7.89 4.93 6.43
N VAL A 48 -6.77 5.14 5.72
CA VAL A 48 -6.74 5.01 4.26
C VAL A 48 -6.97 3.55 3.86
N LEU A 49 -6.37 2.59 4.54
CA LEU A 49 -6.57 1.16 4.26
C LEU A 49 -7.91 0.61 4.78
N ALA A 50 -8.59 1.31 5.69
CA ALA A 50 -9.91 0.99 6.20
C ALA A 50 -11.06 1.24 5.21
N ASP A 51 -10.74 1.40 3.92
CA ASP A 51 -11.69 1.32 2.82
C ASP A 51 -11.41 0.01 2.06
N PRO A 52 -12.40 -0.91 1.95
CA PRO A 52 -12.19 -2.22 1.32
C PRO A 52 -11.68 -2.13 -0.12
N LEU A 53 -12.11 -1.13 -0.89
CA LEU A 53 -11.68 -0.94 -2.27
C LEU A 53 -10.24 -0.43 -2.34
N ARG A 54 -9.84 0.52 -1.49
CA ARG A 54 -8.44 0.97 -1.40
C ARG A 54 -7.53 -0.17 -0.95
N TYR A 55 -7.94 -0.94 0.07
CA TYR A 55 -7.19 -2.13 0.46
C TYR A 55 -7.07 -3.12 -0.70
N ARG A 56 -8.18 -3.37 -1.42
CA ARG A 56 -8.20 -4.25 -2.60
C ARG A 56 -7.30 -3.76 -3.72
N ILE A 57 -7.22 -2.45 -3.97
CA ILE A 57 -6.29 -1.87 -4.95
C ILE A 57 -4.84 -2.05 -4.48
N ALA A 58 -4.55 -1.79 -3.20
CA ALA A 58 -3.22 -1.94 -2.63
C ALA A 58 -2.68 -3.38 -2.78
N ILE A 59 -3.47 -4.41 -2.43
CA ILE A 59 -3.04 -5.82 -2.59
C ILE A 59 -2.84 -6.24 -4.05
N LEU A 60 -3.54 -5.63 -5.01
CA LEU A 60 -3.36 -5.91 -6.44
C LEU A 60 -2.02 -5.37 -6.96
N LEU A 61 -1.46 -4.39 -6.27
CA LEU A 61 -0.16 -3.78 -6.54
C LEU A 61 1.01 -4.57 -5.94
N GLY A 62 0.80 -5.84 -5.54
CA GLY A 62 1.91 -6.76 -5.21
C GLY A 62 2.87 -6.99 -6.38
N LYS A 63 2.45 -6.70 -7.62
CA LYS A 63 3.32 -6.51 -8.79
C LYS A 63 3.04 -5.14 -9.42
N PRO A 64 4.01 -4.54 -10.13
CA PRO A 64 3.80 -3.26 -10.82
C PRO A 64 2.59 -3.31 -11.77
N LYS A 65 1.66 -2.37 -11.62
CA LYS A 65 0.48 -2.23 -12.50
C LYS A 65 0.13 -0.78 -12.77
N THR A 66 -0.47 -0.53 -13.92
CA THR A 66 -1.04 0.78 -14.27
C THR A 66 -2.45 0.93 -13.74
N GLY A 67 -2.90 2.19 -13.57
CA GLY A 67 -4.29 2.47 -13.21
C GLY A 67 -5.30 1.91 -14.21
N ALA A 68 -4.94 1.82 -15.50
CA ALA A 68 -5.79 1.22 -16.52
C ALA A 68 -5.90 -0.31 -16.37
N GLN A 69 -4.81 -0.99 -16.02
CA GLN A 69 -4.82 -2.44 -15.75
C GLN A 69 -5.68 -2.77 -14.52
N ILE A 70 -5.56 -1.98 -13.45
CA ILE A 70 -6.35 -2.16 -12.22
C ILE A 70 -7.83 -1.88 -12.49
N ALA A 71 -8.16 -0.80 -13.21
CA ALA A 71 -9.52 -0.47 -13.60
C ALA A 71 -10.18 -1.60 -14.41
N ARG A 72 -9.45 -2.18 -15.36
CA ARG A 72 -9.92 -3.34 -16.13
C ARG A 72 -10.15 -4.56 -15.25
N GLN A 73 -9.19 -4.88 -14.38
CA GLN A 73 -9.25 -6.05 -13.50
C GLN A 73 -10.38 -5.95 -12.45
N LEU A 74 -10.74 -4.74 -12.04
CA LEU A 74 -11.83 -4.50 -11.10
C LEU A 74 -13.17 -4.19 -11.78
N GLU A 75 -13.21 -4.10 -13.12
CA GLU A 75 -14.38 -3.67 -13.90
C GLU A 75 -14.91 -2.30 -13.45
N MET A 76 -14.01 -1.34 -13.24
CA MET A 76 -14.32 -0.02 -12.70
C MET A 76 -13.94 1.11 -13.65
N PRO A 77 -14.61 2.28 -13.57
CA PRO A 77 -14.18 3.47 -14.29
C PRO A 77 -12.75 3.88 -13.92
N ARG A 78 -11.94 4.21 -14.92
CA ARG A 78 -10.54 4.65 -14.73
C ARG A 78 -10.44 5.80 -13.74
N ALA A 79 -11.31 6.81 -13.83
CA ALA A 79 -11.30 7.96 -12.94
C ALA A 79 -11.41 7.56 -11.46
N LYS A 80 -12.27 6.57 -11.13
CA LYS A 80 -12.45 6.07 -9.77
C LYS A 80 -11.18 5.39 -9.26
N VAL A 81 -10.55 4.54 -10.06
CA VAL A 81 -9.28 3.89 -9.68
C VAL A 81 -8.16 4.91 -9.50
N HIS A 82 -8.04 5.90 -10.39
CA HIS A 82 -7.01 6.94 -10.28
C HIS A 82 -7.17 7.78 -9.00
N TYR A 83 -8.40 8.06 -8.59
CA TYR A 83 -8.67 8.70 -7.30
C TYR A 83 -8.08 7.88 -6.14
N HIS A 84 -8.37 6.57 -6.07
CA HIS A 84 -7.85 5.71 -5.00
C HIS A 84 -6.33 5.56 -5.04
N LEU A 85 -5.73 5.44 -6.23
CA LEU A 85 -4.27 5.42 -6.38
C LEU A 85 -3.62 6.69 -5.83
N LYS A 86 -4.17 7.86 -6.14
CA LYS A 86 -3.67 9.14 -5.62
C LYS A 86 -3.72 9.20 -4.09
N VAL A 87 -4.81 8.70 -3.49
CA VAL A 87 -4.96 8.68 -2.03
C VAL A 87 -3.95 7.72 -1.40
N LEU A 88 -3.78 6.51 -1.95
CA LEU A 88 -2.81 5.53 -1.48
C LEU A 88 -1.36 6.03 -1.62
N GLU A 89 -1.03 6.67 -2.74
CA GLU A 89 0.28 7.26 -3.01
C GLU A 89 0.57 8.40 -2.02
N SER A 90 -0.41 9.26 -1.76
CA SER A 90 -0.27 10.36 -0.79
C SER A 90 -0.02 9.86 0.64
N ALA A 91 -0.57 8.70 1.00
CA ALA A 91 -0.33 8.04 2.28
C ALA A 91 0.96 7.19 2.30
N LYS A 92 1.74 7.21 1.22
CA LYS A 92 2.97 6.40 1.01
C LYS A 92 2.76 4.89 1.10
N LEU A 93 1.52 4.43 0.92
CA LEU A 93 1.17 3.01 0.93
C LEU A 93 1.54 2.31 -0.38
N ILE A 94 1.64 3.08 -1.46
CA ILE A 94 2.11 2.65 -2.77
C ILE A 94 3.13 3.66 -3.28
N ARG A 95 3.94 3.24 -4.25
CA ARG A 95 4.98 4.08 -4.86
C ARG A 95 4.99 3.94 -6.38
N LEU A 96 5.52 4.95 -7.05
CA LEU A 96 5.78 4.90 -8.49
C LEU A 96 6.96 3.96 -8.76
N HIS A 97 6.70 2.88 -9.49
CA HIS A 97 7.70 1.91 -9.91
C HIS A 97 8.42 2.35 -11.18
N SER A 98 7.66 2.69 -12.23
CA SER A 98 8.20 3.10 -13.53
C SER A 98 7.21 3.95 -14.32
N LEU A 99 7.73 4.65 -15.32
CA LEU A 99 6.95 5.34 -16.34
C LEU A 99 7.11 4.60 -17.66
N ASP A 100 6.02 4.47 -18.41
CA ASP A 100 6.05 3.98 -19.78
C ASP A 100 5.56 5.09 -20.72
N HIS A 101 6.32 5.35 -21.77
CA HIS A 101 6.05 6.38 -22.78
C HIS A 101 5.77 5.80 -24.17
N SER A 102 5.73 4.46 -24.30
CA SER A 102 5.68 3.75 -25.58
C SER A 102 4.44 4.01 -26.44
N GLN A 103 3.34 4.49 -25.84
CA GLN A 103 2.04 4.68 -26.51
C GLN A 103 1.64 6.15 -26.71
N GLY A 104 2.60 7.09 -26.65
CA GLY A 104 2.31 8.54 -26.76
C GLY A 104 1.56 9.14 -25.56
N ILE A 105 1.22 8.31 -24.57
CA ILE A 105 0.66 8.69 -23.27
C ILE A 105 1.62 8.18 -22.21
N THR A 106 1.90 9.00 -21.20
CA THR A 106 2.73 8.56 -20.05
C THR A 106 1.89 7.71 -19.10
N GLU A 107 2.13 6.41 -19.07
CA GLU A 107 1.53 5.50 -18.10
C GLU A 107 2.41 5.37 -16.86
N LYS A 108 1.78 5.46 -15.68
CA LYS A 108 2.43 5.23 -14.39
C LYS A 108 2.20 3.80 -13.93
N TYR A 109 3.28 3.08 -13.69
CA TYR A 109 3.25 1.81 -12.98
C TYR A 109 3.42 2.06 -11.49
N TYR A 110 2.45 1.59 -10.71
CA TYR A 110 2.48 1.65 -9.26
C TYR A 110 2.82 0.27 -8.69
N VAL A 111 3.42 0.24 -7.50
CA VAL A 111 3.68 -0.97 -6.72
C VAL A 111 3.41 -0.70 -5.23
N LEU A 112 3.04 -1.72 -4.49
CA LEU A 112 2.87 -1.64 -3.03
C LEU A 112 4.20 -1.27 -2.37
N ALA A 113 4.16 -0.46 -1.30
CA ALA A 113 5.37 0.03 -0.63
C ALA A 113 6.21 -1.09 -0.01
N GLY A 114 5.57 -2.18 0.44
CA GLY A 114 6.24 -3.43 0.83
C GLY A 114 5.36 -4.64 0.53
N ARG A 115 5.96 -5.83 0.44
CA ARG A 115 5.25 -7.09 0.14
C ARG A 115 4.20 -7.41 1.22
N LEU A 116 4.48 -7.04 2.47
CA LEU A 116 3.58 -7.17 3.61
C LEU A 116 3.44 -5.83 4.34
N LEU A 117 2.19 -5.40 4.56
CA LEU A 117 1.87 -4.24 5.40
C LEU A 117 1.74 -4.69 6.84
N SER A 118 2.59 -4.17 7.74
CA SER A 118 2.57 -4.51 9.17
C SER A 118 2.12 -3.31 9.99
N PHE A 119 1.10 -3.47 10.81
CA PHE A 119 0.64 -2.45 11.75
C PHE A 119 1.13 -2.73 13.19
N GLU A 120 2.11 -3.62 13.37
CA GLU A 120 2.58 -4.01 14.72
C GLU A 120 3.13 -2.83 15.52
N ARG A 121 3.74 -1.84 14.86
CA ARG A 121 4.25 -0.61 15.50
C ARG A 121 3.16 0.34 16.00
N LEU A 122 1.90 0.12 15.61
CA LEU A 122 0.73 0.88 16.06
C LEU A 122 -0.03 0.17 17.17
N MET A 123 0.36 -1.06 17.50
CA MET A 123 -0.20 -1.85 18.59
C MET A 123 0.70 -1.75 19.83
N PRO A 124 0.14 -1.83 21.04
CA PRO A 124 0.97 -1.82 22.24
C PRO A 124 1.79 -3.11 22.28
N ASP A 125 3.07 -3.02 22.64
CA ASP A 125 3.82 -4.21 22.99
C ASP A 125 3.29 -4.73 24.34
N PRO A 126 2.91 -6.01 24.47
CA PRO A 126 2.60 -6.59 25.77
C PRO A 126 3.78 -6.55 26.76
N GLU A 127 5.03 -6.40 26.29
CA GLU A 127 6.24 -6.41 27.12
C GLU A 127 6.79 -5.00 27.46
N THR A 128 6.41 -3.97 26.69
CA THR A 128 6.89 -2.59 26.88
C THR A 128 5.75 -1.72 27.44
N LEU A 129 5.81 -1.40 28.73
CA LEU A 129 4.88 -0.48 29.42
C LEU A 129 5.22 1.01 29.15
N ASP A 130 6.05 1.28 28.15
CA ASP A 130 6.60 2.58 27.82
C ASP A 130 5.74 3.29 26.77
N GLY A 131 4.55 3.71 27.22
CA GLY A 131 4.07 5.07 26.97
C GLY A 131 3.76 5.51 25.54
N SER A 132 3.80 4.65 24.51
CA SER A 132 3.07 4.94 23.27
C SER A 132 1.59 4.79 23.59
N THR A 133 0.92 5.90 23.93
CA THR A 133 -0.50 5.90 24.32
C THR A 133 -1.34 5.46 23.11
N VAL A 134 -1.59 4.16 22.98
CA VAL A 134 -2.53 3.62 22.01
C VAL A 134 -3.91 4.14 22.40
N THR A 135 -4.39 5.12 21.64
CA THR A 135 -5.65 5.81 21.92
C THR A 135 -6.83 4.96 21.47
N ALA A 136 -8.02 5.27 21.97
CA ALA A 136 -9.27 4.71 21.44
C ALA A 136 -9.39 4.90 19.91
N ALA A 137 -8.87 6.01 19.38
CA ALA A 137 -8.81 6.26 17.94
C ALA A 137 -7.88 5.28 17.20
N THR A 138 -6.77 4.87 17.82
CA THR A 138 -5.85 3.86 17.26
C THR A 138 -6.53 2.50 17.19
N TYR A 139 -7.14 2.06 18.29
CA TYR A 139 -7.91 0.81 18.31
C TYR A 139 -9.04 0.81 17.29
N LYS A 140 -9.78 1.92 17.18
CA LYS A 140 -10.82 2.07 16.15
C LYS A 140 -10.25 1.95 14.74
N ALA A 141 -9.15 2.65 14.43
CA ALA A 141 -8.55 2.59 13.11
C ALA A 141 -8.03 1.18 12.76
N VAL A 142 -7.46 0.48 13.73
CA VAL A 142 -7.07 -0.94 13.57
C VAL A 142 -8.32 -1.79 13.31
N ALA A 143 -9.38 -1.65 14.11
CA ALA A 143 -10.62 -2.40 13.93
C ALA A 143 -11.26 -2.16 12.54
N ASP A 144 -11.35 -0.92 12.09
CA ASP A 144 -11.90 -0.57 10.77
C ASP A 144 -11.02 -1.16 9.63
N PHE A 145 -9.69 -1.17 9.82
CA PHE A 145 -8.77 -1.79 8.87
C PHE A 145 -8.95 -3.33 8.83
N LEU A 146 -9.04 -3.99 9.98
CA LEU A 146 -9.32 -5.43 10.08
C LEU A 146 -10.63 -5.78 9.38
N ALA A 147 -11.69 -4.98 9.58
CA ALA A 147 -12.97 -5.17 8.90
C ALA A 147 -12.83 -5.09 7.37
N SER A 148 -12.01 -4.15 6.87
CA SER A 148 -11.72 -4.04 5.44
C SER A 148 -10.95 -5.23 4.88
N MET A 149 -9.96 -5.75 5.63
CA MET A 149 -9.23 -6.96 5.27
C MET A 149 -10.14 -8.20 5.19
N LEU A 150 -11.02 -8.36 6.18
CA LEU A 150 -12.00 -9.44 6.23
C LEU A 150 -13.04 -9.31 5.11
N SER A 151 -13.49 -8.09 4.80
CA SER A 151 -14.41 -7.85 3.68
C SER A 151 -13.82 -8.29 2.34
N VAL A 152 -12.55 -7.92 2.06
CA VAL A 152 -11.85 -8.37 0.85
C VAL A 152 -11.62 -9.89 0.85
N SER A 153 -11.33 -10.48 2.01
CA SER A 153 -11.18 -11.93 2.13
C SER A 153 -12.50 -12.67 1.88
N ARG A 154 -13.61 -12.17 2.42
CA ARG A 154 -14.97 -12.67 2.17
C ARG A 154 -15.31 -12.65 0.69
N GLU A 155 -15.04 -11.55 -0.01
CA GLU A 155 -15.29 -11.47 -1.47
C GLU A 155 -14.46 -12.48 -2.26
N ARG A 156 -13.22 -12.79 -1.84
CA ARG A 156 -12.41 -13.83 -2.49
C ARG A 156 -13.00 -15.22 -2.29
N ILE A 157 -13.47 -15.52 -1.08
CA ILE A 157 -14.12 -16.80 -0.77
C ILE A 157 -15.41 -16.95 -1.59
N LEU A 158 -16.25 -15.91 -1.67
CA LEU A 158 -17.49 -15.95 -2.46
C LEU A 158 -17.25 -16.09 -3.97
N ARG A 159 -16.07 -15.71 -4.46
CA ARG A 159 -15.66 -15.88 -5.85
C ARG A 159 -14.74 -17.08 -6.05
N ALA A 160 -14.48 -17.87 -5.02
CA ALA A 160 -13.64 -19.04 -5.13
C ALA A 160 -14.32 -20.04 -6.09
N PRO A 161 -13.54 -20.74 -6.93
CA PRO A 161 -14.08 -21.79 -7.77
C PRO A 161 -14.83 -22.85 -6.94
N ALA A 162 -15.94 -23.37 -7.48
CA ALA A 162 -16.78 -24.36 -6.78
C ALA A 162 -16.05 -25.69 -6.53
N ASP A 163 -14.91 -25.91 -7.17
CA ASP A 163 -14.04 -27.08 -7.09
C ASP A 163 -12.87 -26.92 -6.11
N LEU A 164 -12.79 -25.83 -5.34
CA LEU A 164 -11.77 -25.68 -4.29
C LEU A 164 -11.89 -26.84 -3.28
N ARG A 165 -10.87 -27.69 -3.22
CA ARG A 165 -10.92 -28.89 -2.36
C ARG A 165 -10.55 -28.55 -0.92
N LYS A 166 -11.08 -29.34 0.03
CA LYS A 166 -10.80 -29.14 1.46
C LYS A 166 -9.31 -29.25 1.82
N ASP A 167 -8.55 -30.06 1.09
CA ASP A 167 -7.11 -30.26 1.26
C ASP A 167 -6.25 -29.15 0.62
N GLU A 168 -6.84 -28.25 -0.16
CA GLU A 168 -6.16 -27.10 -0.78
C GLU A 168 -6.21 -25.83 0.09
N GLY A 169 -6.92 -25.86 1.22
CA GLY A 169 -7.09 -24.74 2.13
C GLY A 169 -6.86 -25.08 3.59
N PHE A 170 -6.54 -24.06 4.40
CA PHE A 170 -6.42 -24.16 5.85
C PHE A 170 -7.37 -23.15 6.50
N TRP A 171 -8.39 -23.66 7.19
CA TRP A 171 -9.49 -22.85 7.75
C TRP A 171 -9.54 -23.05 9.25
N VAL A 172 -9.14 -22.04 10.02
CA VAL A 172 -9.06 -22.11 11.47
C VAL A 172 -9.53 -20.78 12.05
N ASP A 173 -10.60 -20.84 12.84
CA ASP A 173 -11.05 -19.78 13.74
C ASP A 173 -11.34 -20.45 15.09
N PHE A 174 -10.66 -19.99 16.15
CA PHE A 174 -10.81 -20.56 17.48
C PHE A 174 -10.39 -19.53 18.54
N THR A 175 -11.04 -19.63 19.70
CA THR A 175 -10.65 -18.92 20.91
C THR A 175 -10.14 -19.95 21.92
N GLY A 176 -8.96 -19.71 22.49
CA GLY A 176 -8.34 -20.62 23.44
C GLY A 176 -7.56 -19.89 24.53
N LEU A 177 -7.22 -20.62 25.59
CA LEU A 177 -6.41 -20.14 26.70
C LEU A 177 -5.01 -20.76 26.64
N GLY A 178 -3.99 -20.02 27.04
CA GLY A 178 -2.62 -20.51 27.12
C GLY A 178 -1.78 -19.67 28.08
N THR A 179 -0.72 -20.26 28.63
CA THR A 179 0.23 -19.52 29.47
C THR A 179 1.01 -18.49 28.63
N PRO A 180 1.57 -17.43 29.24
CA PRO A 180 2.41 -16.47 28.51
C PRO A 180 3.57 -17.13 27.75
N ARG A 181 4.19 -18.18 28.32
CA ARG A 181 5.26 -18.95 27.66
C ARG A 181 4.76 -19.72 26.43
N GLU A 182 3.57 -20.31 26.51
CA GLU A 182 2.96 -21.02 25.38
C GLU A 182 2.52 -20.07 24.27
N ILE A 183 1.91 -18.93 24.64
CA ILE A 183 1.54 -17.88 23.69
C ILE A 183 2.78 -17.31 23.00
N ALA A 184 3.87 -17.03 23.74
CA ALA A 184 5.14 -16.59 23.17
C ALA A 184 5.73 -17.62 22.20
N ARG A 185 5.64 -18.92 22.52
CA ARG A 185 6.07 -20.00 21.61
C ARG A 185 5.24 -20.02 20.33
N ILE A 186 3.92 -19.84 20.42
CA ILE A 186 3.03 -19.75 19.25
C ILE A 186 3.41 -18.51 18.43
N ARG A 187 3.54 -17.33 19.06
CA ARG A 187 3.96 -16.08 18.41
C ARG A 187 5.24 -16.25 17.60
N ARG A 188 6.26 -16.93 18.13
CA ARG A 188 7.50 -17.26 17.40
C ARG A 188 7.24 -18.10 16.15
N LYS A 189 6.44 -19.16 16.25
CA LYS A 189 6.08 -20.00 15.09
C LYS A 189 5.32 -19.21 14.02
N LEU A 190 4.44 -18.30 14.42
CA LEU A 190 3.73 -17.44 13.48
C LEU A 190 4.67 -16.46 12.77
N ILE A 191 5.68 -15.95 13.48
CA ILE A 191 6.74 -15.11 12.90
C ILE A 191 7.59 -15.91 11.90
N GLU A 192 7.99 -17.13 12.23
CA GLU A 192 8.71 -18.04 11.34
C GLU A 192 7.90 -18.32 10.06
N LEU A 193 6.63 -18.74 10.21
CA LEU A 193 5.73 -18.97 9.08
C LEU A 193 5.55 -17.74 8.20
N ARG A 194 5.41 -16.55 8.79
CA ARG A 194 5.34 -15.28 8.06
C ARG A 194 6.61 -15.03 7.24
N ASN A 195 7.78 -15.32 7.80
CA ASN A 195 9.06 -15.16 7.10
C ASN A 195 9.17 -16.15 5.93
N ASP A 196 8.74 -17.39 6.11
CA ASP A 196 8.69 -18.41 5.05
C ASP A 196 7.76 -17.98 3.90
N ILE A 197 6.56 -17.47 4.24
CA ILE A 197 5.60 -16.92 3.26
C ILE A 197 6.25 -15.80 2.43
N LEU A 198 7.01 -14.91 3.06
CA LEU A 198 7.72 -13.84 2.35
C LEU A 198 8.83 -14.36 1.45
N ALA A 199 9.61 -15.34 1.92
CA ALA A 199 10.68 -15.96 1.15
C ALA A 199 10.14 -16.64 -0.11
N ILE A 200 9.06 -17.45 0.00
CA ILE A 200 8.45 -18.09 -1.18
C ILE A 200 7.81 -17.06 -2.12
N THR A 201 7.22 -15.99 -1.58
CA THR A 201 6.63 -14.92 -2.38
C THR A 201 7.71 -14.20 -3.19
N ARG A 202 8.86 -13.90 -2.58
CA ARG A 202 10.01 -13.32 -3.28
C ARG A 202 10.51 -14.23 -4.39
N LYS A 203 10.79 -15.50 -4.06
CA LYS A 203 11.28 -16.49 -5.02
C LYS A 203 10.32 -16.62 -6.21
N GLY A 204 9.02 -16.76 -5.95
CA GLY A 204 8.01 -16.90 -6.99
C GLY A 204 7.89 -15.66 -7.89
N LEU A 205 8.14 -14.46 -7.37
CA LEU A 205 8.11 -13.23 -8.17
C LEU A 205 9.34 -13.06 -9.08
N GLU A 206 10.49 -13.56 -8.65
CA GLU A 206 11.80 -13.25 -9.26
C GLU A 206 12.37 -14.40 -10.12
N GLN A 207 12.00 -15.66 -9.84
CA GLN A 207 12.74 -16.83 -10.35
C GLN A 207 11.88 -17.91 -11.00
N GLU A 208 10.55 -17.85 -10.88
CA GLU A 208 9.65 -18.91 -11.32
C GLU A 208 8.75 -18.43 -12.48
N ASP A 209 8.43 -19.33 -13.40
CA ASP A 209 7.43 -19.08 -14.44
C ASP A 209 6.06 -18.83 -13.78
N PRO A 210 5.34 -17.73 -14.11
CA PRO A 210 4.02 -17.45 -13.56
C PRO A 210 3.00 -18.59 -13.69
N SER A 211 3.13 -19.46 -14.70
CA SER A 211 2.27 -20.63 -14.90
C SER A 211 2.46 -21.73 -13.84
N ASN A 212 3.61 -21.76 -13.17
CA ASN A 212 3.93 -22.70 -12.10
C ASN A 212 3.55 -22.17 -10.71
N LEU A 213 2.98 -20.97 -10.61
CA LEU A 213 2.67 -20.32 -9.34
C LEU A 213 1.20 -20.48 -8.96
N THR A 214 0.97 -21.02 -7.76
CA THR A 214 -0.35 -20.98 -7.13
C THR A 214 -0.51 -19.70 -6.32
N LYS A 215 -1.56 -18.93 -6.63
CA LYS A 215 -1.91 -17.75 -5.86
C LYS A 215 -2.62 -18.16 -4.57
N PHE A 216 -2.10 -17.72 -3.43
CA PHE A 216 -2.74 -17.91 -2.12
C PHE A 216 -2.98 -16.57 -1.42
N SER A 217 -3.75 -16.62 -0.33
CA SER A 217 -3.95 -15.50 0.59
C SER A 217 -4.02 -16.04 2.00
N ALA A 218 -3.33 -15.39 2.93
CA ALA A 218 -3.41 -15.70 4.35
C ALA A 218 -3.68 -14.41 5.12
N THR A 219 -4.62 -14.48 6.06
CA THR A 219 -4.92 -13.42 7.02
C THR A 219 -4.76 -14.05 8.39
N LEU A 220 -3.75 -13.63 9.13
CA LEU A 220 -3.38 -14.23 10.40
C LEU A 220 -3.32 -13.14 11.47
N TYR A 221 -4.07 -13.34 12.56
CA TYR A 221 -4.03 -12.45 13.70
C TYR A 221 -3.88 -13.26 14.97
N LEU A 222 -3.06 -12.75 15.88
CA LEU A 222 -3.01 -13.19 17.26
C LEU A 222 -3.26 -11.96 18.12
N THR A 223 -4.49 -11.80 18.58
CA THR A 223 -4.87 -10.71 19.48
C THR A 223 -5.05 -11.29 20.87
N PRO A 224 -4.24 -10.90 21.86
CA PRO A 224 -4.50 -11.26 23.24
C PRO A 224 -5.85 -10.68 23.64
N ILE A 225 -6.79 -11.54 24.03
CA ILE A 225 -8.03 -11.12 24.66
C ILE A 225 -7.75 -11.18 26.17
N LYS A 226 -7.76 -10.01 26.84
CA LYS A 226 -7.79 -10.00 28.30
C LYS A 226 -9.17 -10.51 28.74
N PRO A 227 -9.26 -11.38 29.76
CA PRO A 227 -10.54 -11.86 30.26
C PRO A 227 -11.44 -10.72 30.75
#